data_AF-D2ILI8-F1
#
_entry.id   AF-D2ILI8-F1
#
_cell.length_a   1.000
_cell.length_b   1.000
_cell.length_c   1.000
_cell.angle_alpha   90.00
_cell.angle_beta   90.00
_cell.angle_gamma   90.00
#
_symmetry.space_group_name_H-M   'P 1'
#
loop_
_entity.id
_entity.type
_entity.pdbx_description
1 polymer ?
#
loop_
_entity_poly.entity_id
_entity_poly.type
_entity_poly.pdbx_seq_one_letter_code
_entity_poly.pdbx_strand_id
1 'polypeptide(L)'
;SSGQYIRATLPYIRTEIPIIVIFRALGFVADKDILQHICYDFNDTSMMELLRPSLEEAFVIQNQQVALDYIGKRGSTVGVTRDKRIKYAKEILQKEMLPHVGVGEFCETKKAYFFGYIIHRLLLCALGRRAEDDRDHYGNKRLDLAGPLLGGLFRMLFRKLTKDVRGYLQKCVDNG
;
A
#
# COMPACT_ATOMS: atom_id res chain seq x y z
N SER A 1 25.00 12.93 9.90
CA SER A 1 24.86 11.57 9.32
C SER A 1 23.39 11.36 8.98
N SER A 2 22.99 11.46 7.71
CA SER A 2 21.59 11.16 7.35
C SER A 2 21.37 9.67 7.52
N GLY A 3 20.44 9.28 8.40
CA GLY A 3 20.08 7.87 8.57
C GLY A 3 19.55 7.28 7.25
N GLN A 4 19.69 5.97 7.07
CA GLN A 4 19.06 5.26 5.97
C GLN A 4 17.58 5.05 6.32
N TYR A 5 16.69 5.83 5.70
CA TYR A 5 15.24 5.75 5.94
C TYR A 5 14.58 4.87 4.87
N ILE A 6 13.65 4.01 5.30
CA ILE A 6 12.83 3.23 4.39
C ILE A 6 11.45 3.87 4.31
N ARG A 7 11.05 4.23 3.09
CA ARG A 7 9.74 4.79 2.78
C ARG A 7 9.07 4.00 1.68
N ALA A 8 7.75 4.10 1.60
CA ALA A 8 6.96 3.46 0.56
C ALA A 8 6.08 4.49 -0.16
N THR A 9 5.91 4.27 -1.46
CA THR A 9 4.95 5.02 -2.28
C THR A 9 3.64 4.22 -2.34
N LEU A 10 2.55 4.84 -1.90
CA LEU A 10 1.21 4.26 -1.98
C LEU A 10 0.47 4.79 -3.22
N PRO A 11 -0.38 3.98 -3.88
CA PRO A 11 -1.22 4.46 -4.96
C PRO A 11 -2.07 5.65 -4.51
N TYR A 12 -2.23 6.65 -5.39
CA TYR A 12 -3.00 7.88 -5.15
C TYR A 12 -2.49 8.78 -4.01
N ILE A 13 -1.37 8.44 -3.38
CA ILE A 13 -0.67 9.32 -2.42
C ILE A 13 0.50 10.00 -3.15
N ARG A 14 0.61 11.33 -3.01
CA ARG A 14 1.55 12.13 -3.81
C ARG A 14 2.98 12.09 -3.28
N THR A 15 3.16 11.72 -2.02
CA THR A 15 4.46 11.74 -1.34
C THR A 15 4.72 10.40 -0.69
N GLU A 16 5.99 10.04 -0.57
CA GLU A 16 6.41 8.84 0.14
C GLU A 16 5.98 8.89 1.63
N ILE A 17 5.70 7.71 2.18
CA ILE A 17 5.27 7.54 3.57
C ILE A 17 6.29 6.63 4.28
N PRO A 18 6.75 6.97 5.49
CA PRO A 18 7.61 6.08 6.28
C PRO A 18 6.92 4.74 6.53
N ILE A 19 7.66 3.64 6.40
CA ILE A 19 7.09 2.28 6.48
C ILE A 19 6.38 2.02 7.82
N ILE A 20 6.91 2.57 8.92
CA ILE A 20 6.37 2.40 10.27
C ILE A 20 4.99 3.08 10.40
N VAL A 21 4.78 4.21 9.73
CA VAL A 21 3.48 4.91 9.71
C VAL A 21 2.44 4.05 9.00
N ILE A 22 2.82 3.32 7.95
CA ILE A 22 1.92 2.41 7.24
C ILE A 22 1.51 1.25 8.15
N PHE A 23 2.44 0.63 8.87
CA PHE A 23 2.10 -0.41 9.86
C PHE A 23 1.16 0.09 10.95
N ARG A 24 1.43 1.27 11.51
CA ARG A 24 0.55 1.90 12.51
C ARG A 24 -0.84 2.19 11.93
N ALA A 25 -0.94 2.59 10.66
CA ALA A 25 -2.22 2.77 9.97
C ALA A 25 -2.98 1.45 9.73
N LEU A 26 -2.28 0.34 9.50
CA LEU A 26 -2.85 -1.01 9.38
C LEU A 26 -3.34 -1.59 10.72
N GLY A 27 -2.98 -0.96 11.84
CA GLY A 27 -3.43 -1.35 13.19
C GLY A 27 -2.32 -1.87 14.11
N PHE A 28 -1.06 -1.93 13.64
CA PHE A 28 0.09 -2.38 14.44
C PHE A 28 0.77 -1.18 15.07
N VAL A 29 0.42 -0.87 16.32
CA VAL A 29 0.92 0.33 17.01
C VAL A 29 2.24 0.06 17.74
N ALA A 30 2.38 -1.10 18.36
CA ALA A 30 3.57 -1.45 19.13
C ALA A 30 4.76 -1.76 18.21
N ASP A 31 5.91 -1.15 18.46
CA ASP A 31 7.11 -1.31 17.63
C ASP A 31 7.59 -2.76 17.59
N LYS A 32 7.45 -3.48 18.71
CA LYS A 32 7.75 -4.92 18.77
C LYS A 32 6.94 -5.70 17.74
N ASP A 33 5.63 -5.44 17.64
CA ASP A 33 4.75 -6.15 16.70
C ASP A 33 5.17 -5.82 15.27
N ILE A 34 5.43 -4.55 14.97
CA ILE A 34 5.90 -4.12 13.64
C ILE A 34 7.19 -4.87 13.26
N LEU A 35 8.15 -4.92 14.19
CA LEU A 35 9.41 -5.59 13.96
C LEU A 35 9.24 -7.10 13.79
N GLN A 36 8.31 -7.77 14.49
CA GLN A 36 8.02 -9.20 14.27
C GLN A 36 7.52 -9.51 12.85
N HIS A 37 6.90 -8.55 12.17
CA HIS A 37 6.44 -8.73 10.78
C HIS A 37 7.58 -8.56 9.76
N ILE A 38 8.67 -7.88 10.15
CA ILE A 38 9.81 -7.57 9.26
C ILE A 38 11.01 -8.48 9.58
N CYS A 39 11.39 -8.59 10.84
CA CYS A 39 12.51 -9.38 11.34
C CYS A 39 11.98 -10.62 12.07
N TYR A 40 12.20 -11.80 11.49
CA TYR A 40 11.77 -13.05 12.10
C TYR A 40 12.69 -13.55 13.23
N ASP A 41 13.94 -13.06 13.26
CA ASP A 41 14.92 -13.30 14.31
C ASP A 41 15.40 -11.97 14.90
N PHE A 42 15.15 -11.77 16.19
CA PHE A 42 15.57 -10.56 16.91
C PHE A 42 17.05 -10.53 17.28
N ASN A 43 17.77 -11.63 17.14
CA ASN A 43 19.21 -11.66 17.37
C ASN A 43 20.00 -11.07 16.19
N ASP A 44 19.33 -10.78 15.07
CA ASP A 44 19.93 -10.16 13.89
C ASP A 44 20.12 -8.65 14.09
N THR A 45 21.19 -8.29 14.78
CA THR A 45 21.54 -6.89 15.09
C THR A 45 21.74 -6.06 13.83
N SER A 46 22.28 -6.62 12.74
CA SER A 46 22.52 -5.90 11.50
C SER A 46 21.22 -5.42 10.86
N MET A 47 20.19 -6.27 10.81
CA MET A 47 18.89 -5.90 10.27
C MET A 47 18.15 -4.90 11.16
N MET A 48 18.27 -5.06 12.49
CA MET A 48 17.66 -4.16 13.47
C MET A 48 18.29 -2.75 13.42
N GLU A 49 19.60 -2.65 13.24
CA GLU A 49 20.29 -1.35 13.07
C GLU A 49 19.84 -0.61 11.80
N LEU A 50 19.62 -1.32 10.69
CA LEU A 50 19.09 -0.72 9.46
C LEU A 50 17.66 -0.18 9.62
N LEU A 51 16.84 -0.80 10.47
CA LEU A 51 15.46 -0.37 10.71
C LEU A 51 15.35 0.78 11.72
N ARG A 52 16.33 0.95 12.61
CA ARG A 52 16.30 1.95 13.68
C ARG A 52 15.98 3.37 13.20
N PRO A 53 16.62 3.92 12.14
CA PRO A 53 16.30 5.26 11.68
C PRO A 53 14.85 5.43 11.22
N SER A 54 14.24 4.36 10.67
CA SER A 54 12.85 4.38 10.22
C SER A 54 11.86 4.36 11.40
N LEU A 55 12.21 3.73 12.52
CA LEU A 55 11.44 3.79 13.77
C LEU A 55 11.51 5.20 14.39
N GLU A 56 12.70 5.79 14.44
CA GLU A 56 12.92 7.14 14.96
C GLU A 56 12.16 8.19 14.15
N GLU A 57 12.15 8.09 12.82
CA GLU A 57 11.38 8.97 11.94
C GLU A 57 9.87 8.98 12.27
N ALA A 58 9.31 7.83 12.66
CA ALA A 58 7.89 7.67 12.94
C ALA A 58 7.53 7.86 14.43
N PHE A 59 8.49 8.22 15.29
CA PHE A 59 8.30 8.28 16.75
C PHE A 59 7.09 9.12 17.18
N VAL A 60 6.84 10.24 16.48
CA VAL A 60 5.76 11.18 16.79
C VAL A 60 4.35 10.66 16.48
N ILE A 61 4.20 9.58 15.71
CA ILE A 61 2.90 9.08 15.24
C ILE A 61 2.52 7.82 16.00
N GLN A 62 2.08 7.92 17.25
CA GLN A 62 1.88 6.75 18.13
C GLN A 62 0.49 6.11 18.07
N ASN A 63 -0.40 6.58 17.19
CA ASN A 63 -1.79 6.11 17.14
C ASN A 63 -2.25 5.86 15.70
N GLN A 64 -3.08 4.83 15.51
CA GLN A 64 -3.62 4.48 14.19
C GLN A 64 -4.37 5.64 13.52
N GLN A 65 -5.23 6.35 14.25
CA GLN A 65 -5.97 7.49 13.69
C GLN A 65 -5.05 8.64 13.24
N VAL A 66 -3.93 8.85 13.94
CA VAL A 66 -2.95 9.89 13.58
C VAL A 66 -2.17 9.45 12.34
N ALA A 67 -1.83 8.16 12.23
CA ALA A 67 -1.20 7.59 11.05
C ALA A 67 -2.11 7.69 9.81
N LEU A 68 -3.40 7.37 9.95
CA LEU A 68 -4.38 7.50 8.87
C LEU A 68 -4.57 8.97 8.45
N ASP A 69 -4.63 9.91 9.40
CA ASP A 69 -4.68 11.34 9.07
C ASP A 69 -3.40 11.81 8.35
N TYR A 70 -2.24 11.32 8.77
CA TYR A 70 -0.95 11.62 8.16
C TYR A 70 -0.88 11.19 6.69
N ILE A 71 -1.38 9.98 6.38
CA ILE A 71 -1.49 9.47 5.02
C ILE A 71 -2.54 10.27 4.24
N GLY A 72 -3.73 10.48 4.82
CA GLY A 72 -4.84 11.17 4.17
C GLY A 72 -4.50 12.61 3.75
N LYS A 73 -3.73 13.34 4.57
CA LYS A 73 -3.22 14.69 4.24
C LYS A 73 -2.38 14.74 2.95
N ARG A 74 -1.77 13.63 2.54
CA ARG A 74 -0.86 13.53 1.40
C ARG A 74 -1.49 13.05 0.11
N GLY A 75 -2.75 12.61 0.16
CA GLY A 75 -3.53 12.26 -1.04
C GLY A 75 -4.81 13.09 -1.23
N SER A 76 -5.37 13.66 -0.17
CA SER A 76 -6.57 14.51 -0.27
C SER A 76 -6.26 15.93 -0.74
N THR A 77 -7.27 16.59 -1.32
CA THR A 77 -7.22 18.03 -1.61
C THR A 77 -7.16 18.86 -0.32
N VAL A 78 -6.59 20.07 -0.41
CA VAL A 78 -6.49 21.00 0.72
C VAL A 78 -7.89 21.37 1.23
N GLY A 79 -8.07 21.46 2.55
CA GLY A 79 -9.32 21.88 3.18
C GLY A 79 -10.31 20.75 3.54
N VAL A 80 -9.97 19.49 3.28
CA VAL A 80 -10.80 18.34 3.68
C VAL A 80 -10.73 18.11 5.19
N THR A 81 -11.87 17.81 5.84
CA THR A 81 -11.94 17.53 7.28
C THR A 81 -11.13 16.29 7.69
N ARG A 82 -10.70 16.21 8.96
CA ARG A 82 -9.91 15.10 9.49
C ARG A 82 -10.58 13.74 9.25
N ASP A 83 -11.89 13.63 9.51
CA ASP A 83 -12.62 12.37 9.37
C ASP A 83 -12.65 11.87 7.93
N LYS A 84 -12.82 12.78 6.97
CA LYS A 84 -12.78 12.46 5.54
C LYS A 84 -11.39 11.99 5.11
N ARG A 85 -10.31 12.61 5.64
CA ARG A 85 -8.93 12.17 5.37
C ARG A 85 -8.64 10.79 5.92
N ILE A 86 -9.10 10.50 7.14
CA ILE A 86 -8.97 9.18 7.76
C ILE A 86 -9.71 8.12 6.94
N LYS A 87 -10.96 8.41 6.55
CA LYS A 87 -11.76 7.50 5.71
C LYS A 87 -11.08 7.24 4.35
N TYR A 88 -10.59 8.29 3.71
CA TYR A 88 -9.86 8.20 2.44
C TYR A 88 -8.59 7.33 2.56
N ALA A 89 -7.78 7.55 3.60
CA ALA A 89 -6.59 6.73 3.84
C ALA A 89 -6.95 5.26 4.12
N LYS A 90 -8.02 5.01 4.87
CA LYS A 90 -8.52 3.65 5.15
C LYS A 90 -8.95 2.95 3.86
N GLU A 91 -9.69 3.64 2.99
CA GLU A 91 -10.11 3.10 1.68
C GLU A 91 -8.91 2.76 0.78
N ILE A 92 -7.86 3.60 0.76
CA ILE A 92 -6.63 3.30 0.03
C ILE A 92 -5.94 2.05 0.57
N LEU A 93 -5.75 1.96 1.89
CA LEU A 93 -5.09 0.79 2.50
C LEU A 93 -5.91 -0.49 2.30
N GLN A 94 -7.23 -0.38 2.24
CA GLN A 94 -8.12 -1.52 2.05
C GLN A 94 -8.21 -1.98 0.59
N LYS A 95 -8.31 -1.07 -0.38
CA LYS A 95 -8.61 -1.43 -1.78
C LYS A 95 -7.42 -1.32 -2.72
N GLU A 96 -6.53 -0.37 -2.48
CA GLU A 96 -5.47 0.00 -3.43
C GLU A 96 -4.10 -0.53 -3.01
N MET A 97 -3.82 -0.60 -1.71
CA MET A 97 -2.59 -1.20 -1.20
C MET A 97 -2.71 -2.73 -1.22
N LEU A 98 -1.82 -3.41 -1.95
CA LEU A 98 -1.76 -4.87 -2.07
C LEU A 98 -3.13 -5.53 -2.38
N PRO A 99 -3.81 -5.15 -3.48
CA PRO A 99 -5.16 -5.64 -3.78
C PRO A 99 -5.23 -7.15 -4.01
N HIS A 100 -4.12 -7.76 -4.45
CA HIS A 100 -4.01 -9.20 -4.67
C HIS A 100 -3.98 -10.02 -3.36
N VAL A 101 -3.66 -9.40 -2.22
CA VAL A 101 -3.71 -10.04 -0.89
C VAL A 101 -5.14 -10.03 -0.34
N GLY A 102 -5.89 -8.97 -0.62
CA GLY A 102 -7.30 -8.85 -0.27
C GLY A 102 -7.81 -7.42 -0.40
N VAL A 103 -9.11 -7.29 -0.71
CA VAL A 103 -9.82 -6.00 -0.79
C VAL A 103 -11.02 -5.90 0.16
N GLY A 104 -11.30 -6.98 0.89
CA GLY A 104 -12.36 -7.03 1.88
C GLY A 104 -12.00 -6.29 3.16
N GLU A 105 -12.97 -6.14 4.06
CA GLU A 105 -12.70 -5.70 5.43
C GLU A 105 -11.87 -6.76 6.18
N PHE A 106 -11.13 -6.35 7.20
CA PHE A 106 -10.34 -7.22 8.07
C PHE A 106 -9.20 -7.99 7.36
N CYS A 107 -8.77 -7.51 6.19
CA CYS A 107 -7.62 -8.05 5.45
C CYS A 107 -6.29 -7.35 5.82
N GLU A 108 -6.33 -6.34 6.69
CA GLU A 108 -5.19 -5.49 7.08
C GLU A 108 -4.04 -6.30 7.68
N THR A 109 -4.35 -7.30 8.51
CA THR A 109 -3.33 -8.21 9.09
C THR A 109 -2.58 -8.98 8.01
N LYS A 110 -3.28 -9.57 7.03
CA LYS A 110 -2.65 -10.31 5.93
C LYS A 110 -1.75 -9.39 5.09
N LYS A 111 -2.21 -8.16 4.86
CA LYS A 111 -1.42 -7.14 4.16
C LYS A 111 -0.19 -6.71 4.95
N ALA A 112 -0.28 -6.58 6.27
CA ALA A 112 0.86 -6.24 7.11
C ALA A 112 1.95 -7.32 7.06
N TYR A 113 1.58 -8.61 7.09
CA TYR A 113 2.54 -9.70 6.88
C TYR A 113 3.23 -9.62 5.51
N PHE A 114 2.45 -9.43 4.44
CA PHE A 114 3.04 -9.34 3.10
C PHE A 114 3.92 -8.08 2.94
N PHE A 115 3.51 -6.97 3.53
CA PHE A 115 4.28 -5.73 3.54
C PHE A 115 5.59 -5.89 4.32
N GLY A 116 5.54 -6.54 5.48
CA GLY A 116 6.73 -6.91 6.25
C GLY A 116 7.67 -7.83 5.48
N TYR A 117 7.14 -8.82 4.76
CA TYR A 117 7.91 -9.67 3.86
C TYR A 117 8.62 -8.90 2.74
N ILE A 118 7.96 -7.90 2.12
CA ILE A 118 8.59 -7.03 1.11
C ILE A 118 9.79 -6.29 1.71
N ILE A 119 9.62 -5.70 2.90
CA ILE A 119 10.68 -4.96 3.59
C ILE A 119 11.81 -5.90 4.02
N HIS A 120 11.48 -7.09 4.53
CA HIS A 120 12.45 -8.12 4.87
C HIS A 120 13.33 -8.48 3.67
N ARG A 121 12.72 -8.71 2.51
CA ARG A 121 13.47 -9.00 1.26
C ARG A 121 14.38 -7.85 0.84
N LEU A 122 13.93 -6.60 1.00
CA LEU A 122 14.75 -5.41 0.74
C LEU A 122 15.98 -5.38 1.67
N LEU A 123 15.79 -5.63 2.96
CA LEU A 123 16.87 -5.65 3.95
C LEU A 123 17.87 -6.78 3.70
N LEU A 124 17.41 -7.98 3.32
CA LEU A 124 18.32 -9.08 2.94
C LEU A 124 19.23 -8.69 1.77
N CYS A 125 18.70 -7.95 0.80
CA CYS A 125 19.47 -7.44 -0.33
C CYS A 125 20.48 -6.37 0.12
N ALA A 126 20.04 -5.40 0.93
CA ALA A 126 20.90 -4.35 1.46
C ALA A 126 22.06 -4.88 2.32
N LEU A 127 21.84 -5.99 3.04
CA LEU A 127 22.85 -6.69 3.84
C LEU A 127 23.72 -7.66 3.01
N GLY A 128 23.49 -7.79 1.71
CA GLY A 128 24.22 -8.73 0.84
C GLY A 128 23.93 -10.21 1.11
N ARG A 129 22.86 -10.53 1.86
CA ARG A 129 22.45 -11.90 2.17
C ARG A 129 21.62 -12.54 1.06
N ARG A 130 21.11 -11.71 0.14
CA ARG A 130 20.39 -12.12 -1.06
C ARG A 130 20.85 -11.23 -2.22
N ALA A 131 21.04 -11.83 -3.39
CA ALA A 131 21.31 -11.07 -4.61
C ALA A 131 20.07 -10.29 -5.09
N GLU A 132 20.32 -9.23 -5.86
CA GLU A 132 19.28 -8.51 -6.59
C GLU A 132 18.58 -9.44 -7.60
N ASP A 133 17.28 -9.22 -7.82
CA ASP A 133 16.53 -10.02 -8.80
C ASP A 133 16.90 -9.60 -10.24
N ASP A 134 17.10 -10.58 -11.13
CA ASP A 134 17.40 -10.35 -12.54
C ASP A 134 16.15 -9.92 -13.34
N ARG A 135 16.20 -8.73 -13.94
CA ARG A 135 15.12 -8.16 -14.75
C ARG A 135 14.92 -8.88 -16.09
N ASP A 136 15.93 -9.58 -16.58
CA ASP A 136 15.88 -10.28 -17.86
C ASP A 136 15.43 -11.73 -17.76
N HIS A 137 15.34 -12.25 -16.54
CA HIS A 137 14.82 -13.59 -16.29
C HIS A 137 13.37 -13.73 -16.81
N TYR A 138 13.19 -14.55 -17.86
CA TYR A 138 11.89 -14.76 -18.51
C TYR A 138 10.82 -15.33 -17.57
N GLY A 139 11.19 -16.06 -16.50
CA GLY A 139 10.24 -16.55 -15.49
C GLY A 139 9.47 -15.45 -14.76
N ASN A 140 10.01 -14.22 -14.72
CA ASN A 140 9.34 -13.05 -14.14
C ASN A 140 8.51 -12.26 -15.17
N LYS A 141 8.58 -12.62 -16.46
CA LYS A 141 7.86 -11.97 -17.56
C LYS A 141 6.60 -12.77 -17.89
N ARG A 142 5.55 -12.08 -18.36
CA ARG A 142 4.29 -12.70 -18.79
C ARG A 142 3.99 -12.29 -20.23
N LEU A 143 3.48 -13.23 -21.04
CA LEU A 143 3.05 -12.98 -22.41
C LEU A 143 1.52 -12.86 -22.44
N ASP A 144 1.03 -11.65 -22.71
CA ASP A 144 -0.40 -11.43 -22.93
C ASP A 144 -0.76 -11.81 -24.37
N LEU A 145 -1.47 -12.94 -24.51
CA LEU A 145 -1.99 -13.43 -25.79
C LEU A 145 -3.36 -12.80 -26.10
N ALA A 146 -4.02 -13.27 -27.15
CA ALA A 146 -5.33 -12.76 -27.58
C ALA A 146 -6.38 -12.71 -26.45
N GLY A 147 -6.36 -13.67 -25.52
CA GLY A 147 -7.31 -13.74 -24.39
C GLY A 147 -7.26 -12.52 -23.46
N PRO A 148 -6.17 -12.28 -22.71
CA PRO A 148 -6.04 -11.11 -21.84
C PRO A 148 -6.23 -9.78 -22.59
N LEU A 149 -5.72 -9.67 -23.82
CA LEU A 149 -5.83 -8.46 -24.64
C LEU A 149 -7.28 -8.14 -25.01
N LEU A 150 -8.02 -9.11 -25.57
CA LEU A 150 -9.44 -8.94 -25.89
C LEU A 150 -10.29 -8.75 -24.63
N GLY A 151 -9.96 -9.45 -23.53
CA GLY A 151 -10.64 -9.28 -22.25
C GLY A 151 -10.52 -7.86 -21.69
N GLY A 152 -9.33 -7.26 -21.79
CA GLY A 152 -9.09 -5.86 -21.42
C GLY A 152 -9.95 -4.89 -22.24
N LEU A 153 -9.94 -5.04 -23.57
CA LEU A 153 -10.73 -4.22 -24.48
C LEU A 153 -12.23 -4.36 -24.23
N PHE A 154 -12.73 -5.59 -24.12
CA PHE A 154 -14.14 -5.88 -23.84
C PHE A 154 -14.59 -5.24 -22.54
N ARG A 155 -13.82 -5.40 -21.45
CA ARG A 155 -14.14 -4.80 -20.15
C ARG A 155 -14.26 -3.27 -20.23
N MET A 156 -13.38 -2.62 -20.98
CA MET A 156 -13.42 -1.17 -21.16
C MET A 156 -14.68 -0.73 -21.92
N LEU A 157 -14.98 -1.37 -23.06
CA LEU A 157 -16.13 -1.03 -23.90
C LEU A 157 -17.46 -1.35 -23.19
N PHE A 158 -17.54 -2.47 -22.48
CA PHE A 158 -18.74 -2.86 -21.74
C PHE A 158 -19.05 -1.88 -20.60
N ARG A 159 -18.03 -1.40 -19.88
CA ARG A 159 -18.21 -0.35 -18.86
C ARG A 159 -18.69 0.98 -19.45
N LYS A 160 -18.26 1.31 -20.67
CA LYS A 160 -18.76 2.50 -21.38
C LYS A 160 -20.24 2.31 -21.72
N LEU A 161 -20.60 1.16 -22.30
CA LEU A 161 -21.99 0.83 -22.62
C LEU A 161 -22.92 0.94 -21.41
N THR A 162 -22.56 0.35 -20.26
CA THR A 162 -23.41 0.42 -19.05
C THR A 162 -23.57 1.84 -18.53
N LYS A 163 -22.53 2.68 -18.64
CA LYS A 163 -22.60 4.10 -18.30
C LYS A 163 -23.54 4.87 -19.25
N ASP A 164 -23.45 4.61 -20.54
CA ASP A 164 -24.27 5.26 -21.56
C ASP A 164 -25.75 4.89 -21.40
N VAL A 165 -26.05 3.59 -21.19
CA VAL A 165 -27.41 3.10 -20.91
C VAL A 165 -27.97 3.72 -19.63
N ARG A 166 -27.18 3.78 -18.54
CA ARG A 166 -27.61 4.42 -17.30
C ARG A 166 -27.95 5.90 -17.51
N GLY A 167 -27.13 6.62 -18.29
CA GLY A 167 -27.37 8.02 -18.62
C GLY A 167 -28.65 8.23 -19.43
N TYR A 168 -28.93 7.33 -20.38
CA TYR A 168 -30.18 7.35 -21.14
C TYR A 168 -31.41 7.11 -20.25
N LEU A 169 -31.37 6.09 -19.39
CA LEU A 169 -32.48 5.78 -18.47
C LEU A 169 -32.79 6.93 -17.51
N GLN A 170 -31.76 7.61 -16.98
CA GLN A 170 -31.96 8.77 -16.13
C GLN A 170 -32.75 9.88 -16.85
N LYS A 171 -32.41 10.18 -18.10
CA LYS A 171 -33.15 11.18 -18.90
C LYS A 171 -34.60 10.78 -19.15
N CYS A 172 -34.87 9.49 -19.36
CA CYS A 172 -36.25 9.01 -19.53
C CYS A 172 -37.09 9.19 -18.26
N VAL A 173 -36.49 8.97 -17.09
CA VAL A 173 -37.16 9.19 -15.79
C VAL A 173 -37.36 10.68 -15.52
N ASP A 174 -36.37 11.53 -15.81
CA ASP A 174 -36.47 12.97 -15.53
C ASP A 174 -37.48 13.69 -16.45
N ASN A 175 -37.79 13.12 -17.62
CA ASN A 175 -38.71 13.68 -18.60
C ASN A 175 -40.15 13.13 -18.51
N GLY A 176 -40.40 12.13 -17.65
CA GLY A 176 -41.71 11.50 -17.46
C GLY A 176 -42.32 11.84 -16.12
#